data_AF-A0A943GGT7-F1
#
_entry.id   AF-A0A943GGT7-F1
#
_cell.length_a   1.000
_cell.length_b   1.000
_cell.length_c   1.000
_cell.angle_alpha   90.00
_cell.angle_beta   90.00
_cell.angle_gamma   90.00
#
_symmetry.space_group_name_H-M   'P 1'
#
loop_
_entity.id
_entity.type
_entity.pdbx_description
1 polymer ?
#
loop_
_entity_poly.entity_id
_entity_poly.type
_entity_poly.pdbx_seq_one_letter_code
_entity_poly.pdbx_strand_id
1 'polypeptide(L)'
;MLSVELSNFKKALLVAGSSNSKKSSIKILMTYNGLVWKEVQSKEMKGYTSRAMEFHNGKVYVATVDEQGFKPYLYSSLNPEIYPWKTEIDSEIRGFDKGKNPTGSIYN
;
A
#
# COMPACT_ATOMS: atom_id res chain seq x y z
N MET A 1 29.72 -25.33 17.84
CA MET A 1 28.58 -24.47 18.24
C MET A 1 28.09 -23.79 16.97
N LEU A 2 27.01 -24.30 16.37
CA LEU A 2 26.39 -23.75 15.16
C LEU A 2 24.95 -23.45 15.53
N SER A 3 24.70 -22.24 16.05
CA SER A 3 23.33 -21.75 16.10
C SER A 3 22.95 -21.40 14.66
N VAL A 4 22.20 -22.32 14.06
CA VAL A 4 21.39 -22.09 12.87
C VAL A 4 20.83 -20.67 12.95
N GLU A 5 21.06 -19.87 11.91
CA GLU A 5 20.34 -18.61 11.70
C GLU A 5 18.85 -18.92 11.81
N LEU A 6 18.29 -18.71 12.99
CA LEU A 6 16.86 -18.69 13.20
C LEU A 6 16.36 -17.63 12.23
N SER A 7 15.64 -18.06 11.21
CA SER A 7 15.00 -17.22 10.21
C SER A 7 14.19 -16.14 10.93
N ASN A 8 14.81 -14.99 11.16
CA ASN A 8 14.19 -13.82 11.75
C ASN A 8 13.29 -13.24 10.66
N PHE A 9 12.11 -13.83 10.48
CA PHE A 9 11.01 -13.15 9.82
C PHE A 9 10.67 -11.94 10.70
N LYS A 10 11.41 -10.84 10.50
CA LYS A 10 11.14 -9.58 11.17
C LYS A 10 9.78 -9.12 10.70
N LYS A 11 8.79 -9.22 11.58
CA LYS A 11 7.46 -8.66 11.34
C LYS A 11 7.60 -7.15 11.32
N ALA A 12 7.27 -6.54 10.19
CA ALA A 12 7.18 -5.10 10.08
C ALA A 12 5.74 -4.65 10.34
N LEU A 13 5.59 -3.50 10.98
CA LEU A 13 4.34 -2.74 10.98
C LEU A 13 4.41 -1.71 9.86
N LEU A 14 3.34 -1.61 9.08
CA LEU A 14 3.16 -0.64 8.02
C LEU A 14 1.95 0.24 8.37
N VAL A 15 2.06 1.53 8.09
CA VAL A 15 0.93 2.47 8.19
C VAL A 15 0.89 3.33 6.94
N ALA A 16 -0.33 3.61 6.47
CA ALA A 16 -0.58 4.49 5.34
C ALA A 16 -1.26 5.77 5.82
N GLY A 17 -0.91 6.89 5.23
CA GLY A 17 -1.53 8.18 5.52
C GLY A 17 -1.39 9.15 4.36
N SER A 18 -2.14 10.25 4.43
CA SER A 18 -2.01 11.36 3.50
C SER A 18 -0.97 12.35 3.99
N SER A 19 -0.21 12.95 3.08
CA SER A 19 0.60 14.13 3.44
C SER A 19 -0.28 15.38 3.41
N ASN A 20 -0.05 16.33 4.32
CA ASN A 20 -0.72 17.63 4.33
C ASN A 20 -0.33 18.55 3.14
N SER A 21 0.32 18.03 2.10
CA SER A 21 0.64 18.82 0.91
C SER A 21 -0.58 18.91 -0.01
N LYS A 22 -0.74 20.06 -0.71
CA LYS A 22 -1.85 20.30 -1.65
C LYS A 22 -1.91 19.33 -2.85
N LYS A 23 -0.97 18.38 -2.95
CA LYS A 23 -0.94 17.34 -3.98
C LYS A 23 -1.34 16.01 -3.35
N SER A 24 -2.22 15.26 -4.02
CA SER A 24 -2.53 13.86 -3.73
C SER A 24 -1.24 13.07 -3.53
N SER A 25 -0.85 12.80 -2.28
CA SER A 25 0.33 11.98 -2.01
C SER A 25 0.05 11.08 -0.81
N ILE A 26 -0.08 9.80 -1.10
CA ILE A 26 -0.08 8.75 -0.08
C ILE A 26 1.36 8.56 0.40
N LYS A 27 1.53 8.41 1.70
CA LYS A 27 2.77 8.10 2.38
C LYS A 27 2.61 6.79 3.11
N ILE A 28 3.62 5.93 3.00
CA ILE A 28 3.68 4.68 3.73
C ILE A 28 4.89 4.75 4.66
N LEU A 29 4.66 4.56 5.95
CA LEU A 29 5.72 4.43 6.95
C LEU A 29 5.81 2.98 7.41
N MET A 30 7.02 2.58 7.76
CA MET A 30 7.31 1.23 8.21
C MET A 30 8.22 1.22 9.42
N THR A 31 8.02 0.26 10.32
CA THR A 31 8.87 0.03 11.48
C THR A 31 8.96 -1.47 11.80
N TYR A 32 10.07 -1.88 12.43
CA TYR A 32 10.24 -3.23 12.97
C TYR A 32 10.07 -3.29 14.49
N ASN A 33 9.99 -2.14 15.16
CA ASN A 33 10.00 -2.06 16.62
C ASN A 33 9.02 -1.03 17.20
N GLY A 34 8.26 -0.32 16.35
CA GLY A 34 7.32 0.72 16.80
C GLY A 34 7.97 2.06 17.16
N LEU A 35 9.30 2.13 17.23
CA LEU A 35 10.03 3.31 17.71
C LEU A 35 10.74 4.06 16.59
N VAL A 36 11.36 3.32 15.66
CA VAL A 36 12.06 3.90 14.52
C VAL A 36 11.23 3.65 13.26
N TRP A 37 10.76 4.73 12.67
CA TRP A 37 9.92 4.71 11.48
C TRP A 37 10.72 5.21 10.28
N LYS A 38 10.53 4.58 9.14
CA LYS A 38 11.07 5.05 7.87
C LYS A 38 9.97 5.09 6.81
N GLU A 39 10.07 6.08 5.93
CA GLU A 39 9.21 6.15 4.76
C GLU A 39 9.67 5.10 3.73
N VAL A 40 8.73 4.33 3.19
CA VAL A 40 8.97 3.48 2.02
C VAL A 40 8.45 4.18 0.77
N GLN A 41 8.98 3.80 -0.39
CA GLN A 41 8.59 4.39 -1.66
C GLN A 41 7.08 4.29 -1.88
N SER A 42 6.47 5.36 -2.36
CA SER A 42 5.02 5.49 -2.56
C SER A 42 4.69 6.50 -3.67
N LYS A 43 5.66 6.81 -4.54
CA LYS A 43 5.56 7.89 -5.53
C LYS A 43 4.47 7.63 -6.59
N GLU A 44 4.26 6.36 -6.90
CA GLU A 44 3.27 5.85 -7.84
C GLU A 44 1.84 5.76 -7.25
N MET A 45 1.69 5.93 -5.93
CA MET A 45 0.40 5.81 -5.25
C MET A 45 -0.42 7.10 -5.42
N LYS A 46 -1.62 6.95 -5.99
CA LYS A 46 -2.62 8.00 -6.17
C LYS A 46 -3.60 8.02 -5.00
N GLY A 47 -4.39 9.07 -4.92
CA GLY A 47 -5.46 9.23 -3.92
C GLY A 47 -5.07 10.13 -2.76
N TYR A 48 -6.10 10.58 -2.06
CA TYR A 48 -5.99 11.51 -0.93
C TYR A 48 -6.07 10.80 0.41
N THR A 49 -6.69 9.62 0.48
CA THR A 49 -6.84 8.85 1.72
C THR A 49 -6.50 7.39 1.49
N SER A 50 -5.89 6.75 2.48
CA SER A 50 -5.76 5.29 2.57
C SER A 50 -6.98 4.71 3.27
N ARG A 51 -7.45 3.54 2.83
CA ARG A 51 -8.68 2.91 3.35
C ARG A 51 -8.42 1.57 4.02
N ALA A 52 -7.74 0.66 3.33
CA ALA A 52 -7.46 -0.68 3.82
C ALA A 52 -6.00 -1.05 3.55
N MET A 53 -5.42 -1.85 4.44
CA MET A 53 -4.11 -2.45 4.25
C MET A 53 -4.16 -3.90 4.75
N GLU A 54 -3.77 -4.84 3.91
CA GLU A 54 -3.90 -6.27 4.18
C GLU A 54 -2.69 -7.04 3.66
N PHE A 55 -2.28 -8.10 4.37
CA PHE A 55 -1.25 -9.01 3.87
C PHE A 55 -1.91 -10.27 3.29
N HIS A 56 -1.71 -10.51 2.00
CA HIS A 56 -2.34 -11.63 1.30
C HIS A 56 -1.37 -12.25 0.29
N ASN A 57 -1.28 -13.59 0.26
CA ASN A 57 -0.44 -14.35 -0.67
C ASN A 57 1.01 -13.82 -0.80
N GLY A 58 1.65 -13.47 0.32
CA GLY A 58 3.04 -13.01 0.33
C GLY A 58 3.25 -11.55 -0.07
N LYS A 59 2.17 -10.77 -0.29
CA LYS A 59 2.23 -9.35 -0.63
C LYS A 59 1.45 -8.53 0.38
N VAL A 60 1.89 -7.31 0.62
CA VAL A 60 1.05 -6.28 1.23
C VAL A 60 0.23 -5.60 0.14
N TYR A 61 -1.04 -5.39 0.42
CA TYR A 61 -1.98 -4.64 -0.40
C TYR A 61 -2.38 -3.37 0.34
N VAL A 62 -2.48 -2.27 -0.39
CA VAL A 62 -2.96 -0.99 0.15
C VAL A 62 -3.99 -0.41 -0.80
N ALA A 63 -5.18 -0.16 -0.25
CA ALA A 63 -6.24 0.55 -0.94
C ALA A 63 -6.18 2.04 -0.62
N THR A 64 -6.32 2.86 -1.65
CA THR A 64 -6.40 4.31 -1.53
C THR A 64 -7.58 4.80 -2.36
N VAL A 65 -8.09 6.00 -2.05
CA VAL A 65 -9.18 6.59 -2.81
C VAL A 65 -8.85 8.04 -3.15
N ASP A 66 -9.13 8.41 -4.39
CA ASP A 66 -9.31 9.81 -4.75
C ASP A 66 -10.72 10.22 -4.34
N GLU A 67 -10.82 11.00 -3.26
CA GLU A 67 -12.09 11.55 -2.77
C GLU A 67 -12.75 12.46 -3.83
N GLN A 68 -11.98 13.03 -4.75
CA GLN A 68 -12.49 13.78 -5.90
C GLN A 68 -12.89 12.78 -6.99
N GLY A 69 -14.17 12.38 -6.97
CA GLY A 69 -14.74 11.43 -7.94
C GLY A 69 -14.75 9.99 -7.47
N PHE A 70 -14.40 9.73 -6.20
CA PHE A 70 -14.49 8.42 -5.54
C PHE A 70 -13.83 7.29 -6.34
N LYS A 71 -12.63 7.54 -6.88
CA LYS A 71 -11.89 6.54 -7.66
C LYS A 71 -11.09 5.62 -6.72
N PRO A 72 -11.35 4.31 -6.70
CA PRO A 72 -10.51 3.37 -5.97
C PRO A 72 -9.18 3.16 -6.67
N TYR A 73 -8.14 2.98 -5.86
CA TYR A 73 -6.89 2.37 -6.28
C TYR A 73 -6.52 1.22 -5.35
N LEU A 74 -5.89 0.20 -5.91
CA LEU A 74 -5.29 -0.90 -5.15
C LEU A 74 -3.86 -1.09 -5.60
N TYR A 75 -2.96 -1.14 -4.64
CA TYR A 75 -1.54 -1.34 -4.85
C TYR A 75 -1.06 -2.58 -4.12
N SER A 76 -0.07 -3.27 -4.67
CA SER A 76 0.58 -4.41 -4.01
C SER A 76 2.10 -4.30 -4.02
N SER A 77 2.77 -4.84 -3.00
CA SER A 77 4.22 -5.02 -3.01
C SER A 77 4.61 -6.30 -2.27
N LEU A 78 5.61 -7.01 -2.80
CA LEU A 78 6.22 -8.17 -2.13
C LEU A 78 7.03 -7.75 -0.90
N ASN A 79 7.72 -6.60 -1.00
CA ASN A 79 8.46 -5.99 0.08
C ASN A 79 8.61 -4.49 -0.22
N PRO A 80 7.85 -3.60 0.42
CA PRO A 80 7.89 -2.17 0.15
C PRO A 80 9.25 -1.49 0.36
N GLU A 81 10.16 -2.12 1.13
CA GLU A 81 11.52 -1.60 1.29
C GLU A 81 12.39 -1.77 0.03
N ILE A 82 12.10 -2.79 -0.78
CA ILE A 82 12.96 -3.23 -1.88
C ILE A 82 12.25 -3.02 -3.22
N TYR A 83 10.97 -3.37 -3.28
CA TYR A 83 10.19 -3.40 -4.51
C TYR A 83 9.15 -2.27 -4.54
N PRO A 84 8.98 -1.59 -5.68
CA PRO A 84 7.97 -0.55 -5.84
C PRO A 84 6.57 -1.16 -5.73
N TRP A 85 5.59 -0.30 -5.50
CA TRP A 85 4.20 -0.69 -5.51
C TRP A 85 3.73 -0.94 -6.94
N LYS A 86 3.12 -2.10 -7.16
CA LYS A 86 2.43 -2.43 -8.39
C LYS A 86 0.98 -1.98 -8.28
N THR A 87 0.50 -1.22 -9.26
CA THR A 87 -0.92 -0.92 -9.41
C THR A 87 -1.68 -2.18 -9.84
N GLU A 88 -2.64 -2.61 -9.03
CA GLU A 88 -3.54 -3.74 -9.30
C GLU A 88 -4.91 -3.25 -9.78
N ILE A 89 -5.43 -2.16 -9.20
CA ILE A 89 -6.67 -1.50 -9.62
C ILE A 89 -6.39 -0.03 -9.86
N ASP A 90 -6.73 0.42 -11.07
CA ASP A 90 -6.90 1.84 -11.44
C ASP A 90 -7.92 1.88 -12.60
N SER A 91 -8.96 2.70 -12.43
CA SER A 91 -10.04 2.86 -13.42
C SER A 91 -9.58 3.36 -14.79
N GLU A 92 -8.35 3.88 -14.88
CA GLU A 92 -7.73 4.39 -16.10
C GLU A 92 -6.91 3.32 -16.85
N ILE A 93 -6.70 2.12 -16.25
CA ILE A 93 -5.98 1.02 -16.90
C ILE A 93 -6.82 0.42 -18.02
N ARG A 94 -6.18 0.18 -19.17
CA ARG A 94 -6.80 -0.49 -20.31
C ARG A 94 -7.34 -1.87 -19.90
N GLY A 95 -8.63 -2.11 -20.14
CA GLY A 95 -9.30 -3.36 -19.79
C GLY A 95 -9.93 -3.37 -18.40
N PHE A 96 -9.96 -2.23 -17.69
CA PHE A 96 -10.71 -2.11 -16.44
C PHE A 96 -12.21 -2.28 -16.70
N ASP A 97 -12.77 -3.38 -16.18
CA ASP A 97 -14.20 -3.68 -16.24
C ASP A 97 -14.87 -3.21 -14.94
N LYS A 98 -15.67 -2.13 -15.02
CA LYS A 98 -16.39 -1.56 -13.87
C LYS A 98 -17.39 -2.54 -13.25
N GLY A 99 -17.91 -3.52 -14.00
CA GLY A 99 -18.85 -4.52 -13.49
C GLY A 99 -18.20 -5.67 -12.74
N LYS A 100 -16.87 -5.82 -12.84
CA LYS A 100 -16.10 -6.91 -12.22
C LYS A 100 -15.07 -6.44 -11.20
N ASN A 101 -14.86 -5.13 -11.09
CA ASN A 101 -13.89 -4.54 -10.19
C ASN A 101 -14.58 -3.60 -9.19
N PRO A 102 -13.97 -3.37 -8.02
CA PRO A 102 -14.46 -2.39 -7.07
C PRO A 102 -14.69 -1.02 -7.71
N THR A 103 -15.83 -0.41 -7.39
CA THR A 103 -16.16 0.98 -7.70
C THR A 103 -16.47 1.70 -6.40
N GLY A 104 -15.87 2.88 -6.16
CA GLY A 104 -15.96 3.58 -4.88
C GLY A 104 -14.76 3.32 -3.96
N SER A 105 -14.96 3.29 -2.64
CA SER A 105 -13.88 2.97 -1.69
C SER A 105 -13.78 1.45 -1.44
N ILE A 106 -12.55 0.95 -1.23
CA ILE A 106 -12.28 -0.45 -0.86
C ILE A 106 -11.98 -0.51 0.65
N TYR A 107 -12.65 -1.41 1.37
CA TYR A 107 -12.49 -1.62 2.82
C TYR A 107 -12.19 -3.11 3.12
N ASN A 108 -11.63 -3.41 4.30
CA ASN A 108 -11.46 -4.77 4.83
C ASN A 108 -12.33 -5.00 6.08
#